data_AF-A0A7S0QN38-F1
#
_entry.id   AF-A0A7S0QN38-F1
#
_cell.length_a   1.000
_cell.length_b   1.000
_cell.length_c   1.000
_cell.angle_alpha   90.00
_cell.angle_beta   90.00
_cell.angle_gamma   90.00
#
_symmetry.space_group_name_H-M   'P 1'
#
loop_
_entity.id
_entity.type
_entity.pdbx_description
1 polymer ?
#
loop_
_entity_poly.entity_id
_entity_poly.type
_entity_poly.pdbx_seq_one_letter_code
_entity_poly.pdbx_strand_id
1 'polypeptide(L)'
;ASDVDAAAAADDGDDRGGGEAAGGHAPPYGMPCMLKVLEFFCKLTNPGDSPSDAAGEARRMLALALVNVVLETGGRQLSACPALVAVIQHELSKNLLQNSRTTNLPILSLALRVVFNMFNSVREHMKVQLEVFFNSIHLAESPVYEVREMALESLLEFCREPQLMVDIYTNYDCDVQCTNLFEDMCKSLSKNTFPTTGSLNALNLLSLEGLLAIVASLSSACHRDKRDDGDAFTGGGGGGGGG
;
A
#
# COMPACT_ATOMS: atom_id res chain seq x y z
N ALA A 1 51.17 24.98 6.32
CA ALA A 1 52.34 24.71 7.16
C ALA A 1 52.49 25.92 8.07
N SER A 2 51.96 25.82 9.29
CA SER A 2 52.72 25.51 10.53
C SER A 2 53.32 26.84 11.06
N ASP A 3 53.22 27.30 12.31
CA ASP A 3 52.94 26.73 13.63
C ASP A 3 52.37 27.87 14.52
N VAL A 4 51.36 27.66 15.39
CA VAL A 4 51.46 27.34 16.84
C VAL A 4 52.33 28.32 17.65
N ASP A 5 51.72 29.22 18.44
CA ASP A 5 51.82 29.24 19.92
C ASP A 5 51.10 30.46 20.53
N ALA A 6 50.15 30.22 21.43
CA ALA A 6 49.68 31.21 22.41
C ALA A 6 49.00 30.48 23.57
N ALA A 7 49.78 30.09 24.56
CA ALA A 7 49.30 29.66 25.87
C ALA A 7 49.13 30.87 26.79
N ALA A 8 47.94 31.02 27.40
CA ALA A 8 47.72 31.83 28.58
C ALA A 8 46.75 31.08 29.50
N ALA A 9 47.11 30.99 30.78
CA ALA A 9 46.51 30.13 31.79
C ALA A 9 45.39 30.82 32.60
N ALA A 10 44.40 29.99 32.96
CA ALA A 10 43.58 29.90 34.18
C ALA A 10 43.18 31.15 35.00
N ASP A 11 41.86 31.30 35.21
CA ASP A 11 41.18 31.59 36.49
C ASP A 11 39.65 31.44 36.25
N ASP A 12 39.05 30.30 36.61
CA ASP A 12 38.30 29.98 37.85
C ASP A 12 36.94 30.68 37.99
N GLY A 13 35.90 29.86 38.14
CA GLY A 13 34.49 30.25 38.04
C GLY A 13 33.55 29.05 37.89
N ASP A 14 33.67 28.10 38.83
CA ASP A 14 32.65 27.10 39.15
C ASP A 14 31.36 27.79 39.63
N ASP A 15 30.22 27.55 38.98
CA ASP A 15 29.01 27.06 39.67
C ASP A 15 27.89 26.68 38.67
N ARG A 16 27.69 25.36 38.57
CA ARG A 16 26.38 24.66 38.57
C ARG A 16 25.28 25.08 37.57
N GLY A 17 25.20 24.27 36.52
CA GLY A 17 23.98 24.08 35.73
C GLY A 17 23.91 22.73 35.03
N GLY A 18 24.55 21.70 35.60
CA GLY A 18 24.35 20.31 35.20
C GLY A 18 22.94 19.87 35.58
N GLY A 19 21.99 20.08 34.69
CA GLY A 19 20.68 19.43 34.74
C GLY A 19 20.84 17.96 34.39
N GLU A 20 21.07 17.15 35.42
CA GLU A 20 21.01 15.70 35.39
C GLU A 20 19.79 15.19 34.61
N ALA A 21 20.04 14.12 33.87
CA ALA A 21 19.10 13.09 33.45
C ALA A 21 17.74 13.14 34.18
N ALA A 22 16.75 13.75 33.52
CA ALA A 22 15.36 13.39 33.80
C ALA A 22 15.20 11.94 33.31
N GLY A 23 15.26 10.99 34.25
CA GLY A 23 14.83 9.61 34.09
C GLY A 23 13.33 9.55 33.79
N GLY A 24 12.93 10.10 32.64
CA GLY A 24 11.62 9.86 32.06
C GLY A 24 11.59 8.40 31.67
N HIS A 25 10.84 7.61 32.45
CA HIS A 25 10.43 6.28 32.00
C HIS A 25 9.88 6.45 30.58
N ALA A 26 10.55 5.86 29.58
CA ALA A 26 10.01 5.85 28.23
C ALA A 26 8.54 5.40 28.32
N PRO A 27 7.61 6.11 27.64
CA PRO A 27 6.19 5.81 27.80
C PRO A 27 5.98 4.30 27.56
N PRO A 28 5.17 3.63 28.39
CA PRO A 28 5.05 2.16 28.34
C PRO A 28 4.50 1.67 26.99
N TYR A 29 3.90 2.59 26.23
CA TYR A 29 3.41 2.43 24.88
C TYR A 29 4.09 3.46 23.96
N GLY A 30 4.40 3.03 22.74
CA GLY A 30 5.07 3.85 21.74
C GLY A 30 5.48 3.03 20.53
N MET A 31 6.32 3.61 19.68
CA MET A 31 6.74 2.98 18.42
C MET A 31 7.28 1.54 18.58
N PRO A 32 8.16 1.23 19.55
CA PRO A 32 8.65 -0.14 19.73
C PRO A 32 7.55 -1.16 20.08
N CYS A 33 6.50 -0.73 20.80
CA CYS A 33 5.37 -1.58 21.13
C CYS A 33 4.53 -1.88 19.87
N MET A 34 4.20 -0.85 19.10
CA MET A 34 3.45 -1.02 17.84
C MET A 34 4.19 -1.93 16.86
N LEU A 35 5.50 -1.79 16.75
CA LEU A 35 6.33 -2.66 15.91
C LEU A 35 6.22 -4.13 16.34
N LYS A 36 6.41 -4.41 17.63
CA LYS A 36 6.30 -5.78 18.17
C LYS A 36 4.91 -6.37 17.98
N VAL A 37 3.86 -5.57 18.14
CA VAL A 37 2.48 -6.00 17.91
C VAL A 37 2.25 -6.34 16.44
N LEU A 38 2.70 -5.48 15.52
CA LEU A 38 2.58 -5.75 14.08
C LEU A 38 3.38 -6.97 13.65
N GLU A 39 4.63 -7.11 14.11
CA GLU A 39 5.45 -8.31 13.88
C GLU A 39 4.77 -9.58 14.40
N PHE A 40 4.16 -9.51 15.60
CA PHE A 40 3.42 -10.63 16.15
C PHE A 40 2.23 -11.00 15.27
N PHE A 41 1.42 -10.03 14.83
CA PHE A 41 0.31 -10.31 13.92
C PHE A 41 0.81 -10.90 12.60
N CYS A 42 1.88 -10.35 12.01
CA CYS A 42 2.47 -10.86 10.77
C CYS A 42 2.90 -12.31 10.93
N LYS A 43 3.58 -12.67 12.03
CA LYS A 43 3.95 -14.07 12.32
C LYS A 43 2.74 -15.01 12.34
N LEU A 44 1.61 -14.56 12.86
CA LEU A 44 0.37 -15.34 12.91
C LEU A 44 -0.35 -15.44 11.55
N THR A 45 -0.09 -14.52 10.61
CA THR A 45 -0.62 -14.62 9.24
C THR A 45 0.11 -15.66 8.38
N ASN A 46 1.31 -16.10 8.79
CA ASN A 46 2.08 -17.07 8.03
C ASN A 46 1.29 -18.39 7.91
N PRO A 47 1.05 -18.89 6.68
CA PRO A 47 0.35 -20.14 6.51
C PRO A 47 1.08 -21.35 7.10
N GLY A 48 2.40 -21.25 7.30
CA GLY A 48 3.26 -22.32 7.82
C GLY A 48 3.36 -23.53 6.88
N ASP A 49 4.33 -24.42 7.16
CA ASP A 49 4.43 -25.73 6.47
C ASP A 49 3.58 -26.81 7.15
N SER A 50 2.88 -26.47 8.25
CA SER A 50 2.10 -27.41 9.05
C SER A 50 0.72 -27.65 8.44
N PRO A 51 0.14 -28.85 8.60
CA PRO A 51 -1.18 -29.17 8.06
C PRO A 51 -2.22 -28.17 8.56
N SER A 52 -3.09 -27.71 7.65
CA SER A 52 -4.16 -26.74 7.93
C SER A 52 -5.19 -27.32 8.89
N ASP A 53 -4.94 -27.22 10.19
CA ASP A 53 -5.93 -27.49 11.21
C ASP A 53 -6.87 -26.30 11.41
N ALA A 54 -8.10 -26.57 11.83
CA ALA A 54 -9.12 -25.52 11.97
C ALA A 54 -8.70 -24.41 12.96
N ALA A 55 -7.90 -24.77 13.98
CA ALA A 55 -7.36 -23.81 14.94
C ALA A 55 -6.31 -22.88 14.30
N GLY A 56 -5.45 -23.42 13.43
CA GLY A 56 -4.51 -22.66 12.61
C GLY A 56 -5.22 -21.68 11.68
N GLU A 57 -6.24 -22.14 10.97
CA GLU A 57 -7.04 -21.30 10.08
C GLU A 57 -7.74 -20.15 10.84
N ALA A 58 -8.37 -20.45 11.97
CA ALA A 58 -9.01 -19.44 12.81
C ALA A 58 -8.01 -18.39 13.32
N ARG A 59 -6.82 -18.82 13.73
CA ARG A 59 -5.73 -17.92 14.15
C ARG A 59 -5.25 -17.02 13.01
N ARG A 60 -5.08 -17.57 11.80
CA ARG A 60 -4.70 -16.81 10.61
C ARG A 60 -5.76 -15.78 10.23
N MET A 61 -7.05 -16.17 10.24
CA MET A 61 -8.15 -15.24 9.97
C MET A 61 -8.19 -14.10 10.98
N LEU A 62 -8.05 -14.40 12.28
CA LEU A 62 -7.96 -13.37 13.32
C LEU A 62 -6.78 -12.43 13.09
N ALA A 63 -5.60 -12.99 12.78
CA ALA A 63 -4.40 -12.19 12.53
C ALA A 63 -4.57 -11.27 11.31
N LEU A 64 -5.09 -11.78 10.19
CA LEU A 64 -5.37 -10.97 9.00
C LEU A 64 -6.39 -9.86 9.30
N ALA A 65 -7.45 -10.18 10.06
CA ALA A 65 -8.43 -9.18 10.46
C ALA A 65 -7.82 -8.07 11.33
N LEU A 66 -6.94 -8.42 12.27
CA LEU A 66 -6.24 -7.45 13.11
C LEU A 66 -5.26 -6.60 12.29
N VAL A 67 -4.49 -7.19 11.38
CA VAL A 67 -3.63 -6.44 10.45
C VAL A 67 -4.48 -5.48 9.61
N ASN A 68 -5.64 -5.93 9.13
CA ASN A 68 -6.54 -5.08 8.38
C ASN A 68 -6.99 -3.86 9.18
N VAL A 69 -7.34 -4.04 10.46
CA VAL A 69 -7.67 -2.93 11.37
C VAL A 69 -6.49 -1.99 11.56
N VAL A 70 -5.26 -2.50 11.70
CA VAL A 70 -4.06 -1.66 11.82
C VAL A 70 -3.86 -0.80 10.58
N LEU A 71 -4.01 -1.37 9.38
CA LEU A 71 -3.85 -0.63 8.12
C LEU A 71 -4.96 0.41 7.94
N GLU A 72 -6.23 0.05 8.16
CA GLU A 72 -7.36 0.97 8.04
C GLU A 72 -7.27 2.14 9.03
N THR A 73 -6.86 1.85 10.28
CA THR A 73 -6.78 2.87 11.34
C THR A 73 -5.52 3.72 11.23
N GLY A 74 -4.39 3.11 10.86
CA GLY A 74 -3.11 3.80 10.73
C GLY A 74 -3.03 4.66 9.47
N GLY A 75 -3.65 4.20 8.38
CA GLY A 75 -3.66 4.88 7.08
C GLY A 75 -2.27 5.34 6.65
N ARG A 76 -2.20 6.55 6.08
CA ARG A 76 -0.96 7.15 5.59
C ARG A 76 0.09 7.40 6.68
N GLN A 77 -0.29 7.48 7.96
CA GLN A 77 0.69 7.71 9.03
C GLN A 77 1.64 6.52 9.21
N LEU A 78 1.27 5.34 8.73
CA LEU A 78 2.14 4.17 8.72
C LEU A 78 3.36 4.37 7.81
N SER A 79 3.22 5.13 6.71
CA SER A 79 4.33 5.39 5.79
C SER A 79 5.42 6.27 6.41
N ALA A 80 5.06 7.10 7.39
CA ALA A 80 6.01 7.93 8.13
C ALA A 80 6.96 7.14 9.05
N CYS A 81 6.72 5.84 9.27
CA CYS A 81 7.50 5.00 10.16
C CYS A 81 8.22 3.87 9.38
N PRO A 82 9.53 4.04 9.03
CA PRO A 82 10.27 3.07 8.21
C PRO A 82 10.30 1.64 8.78
N ALA A 83 10.33 1.51 10.11
CA ALA A 83 10.32 0.20 10.77
C ALA A 83 9.01 -0.57 10.53
N LEU A 84 7.86 0.11 10.54
CA LEU A 84 6.57 -0.52 10.21
C LEU A 84 6.49 -0.84 8.72
N VAL A 85 6.91 0.10 7.88
CA VAL A 85 6.97 -0.10 6.42
C VAL A 85 7.79 -1.33 6.08
N ALA A 86 8.93 -1.55 6.72
CA ALA A 86 9.76 -2.73 6.49
C ALA A 86 9.03 -4.05 6.82
N VAL A 87 8.30 -4.11 7.94
CA VAL A 87 7.50 -5.30 8.29
C VAL A 87 6.41 -5.56 7.25
N ILE A 88 5.76 -4.50 6.77
CA ILE A 88 4.70 -4.55 5.76
C ILE A 88 5.25 -5.01 4.40
N GLN A 89 6.36 -4.42 3.94
CA GLN A 89 7.02 -4.72 2.67
C GLN A 89 7.60 -6.14 2.59
N HIS A 90 8.04 -6.70 3.73
CA HIS A 90 8.77 -7.96 3.75
C HIS A 90 7.92 -9.12 4.27
N GLU A 91 7.71 -9.19 5.59
CA GLU A 91 7.08 -10.34 6.23
C GLU A 91 5.60 -10.43 5.89
N LEU A 92 4.86 -9.33 6.00
CA LEU A 92 3.44 -9.31 5.68
C LEU A 92 3.20 -9.60 4.20
N SER A 93 3.93 -8.91 3.31
CA SER A 93 3.75 -9.09 1.86
C SER A 93 4.02 -10.53 1.41
N LYS A 94 5.07 -11.17 1.96
CA LYS A 94 5.34 -12.60 1.73
C LYS A 94 4.19 -13.48 2.19
N ASN A 95 3.70 -13.27 3.42
CA ASN A 95 2.62 -14.09 3.98
C ASN A 95 1.32 -13.91 3.19
N LEU A 96 1.00 -12.70 2.73
CA LEU A 96 -0.18 -12.44 1.89
C LEU A 96 -0.10 -13.16 0.55
N LEU A 97 1.06 -13.19 -0.10
CA LEU A 97 1.26 -13.94 -1.34
C LEU A 97 1.11 -15.45 -1.16
N GLN A 98 1.44 -15.98 0.02
CA GLN A 98 1.18 -17.39 0.32
C GLN A 98 -0.31 -17.62 0.62
N ASN A 99 -0.95 -16.71 1.37
CA ASN A 99 -2.38 -16.80 1.68
C ASN A 99 -3.27 -16.61 0.43
N SER A 100 -2.84 -15.90 -0.60
CA SER A 100 -3.60 -15.76 -1.85
C SER A 100 -3.72 -17.06 -2.66
N ARG A 101 -2.93 -18.09 -2.30
CA ARG A 101 -2.93 -19.41 -2.93
C ARG A 101 -3.75 -20.44 -2.16
N THR A 102 -4.47 -20.02 -1.12
CA THR A 102 -5.31 -20.89 -0.29
C THR A 102 -6.60 -21.27 -1.00
N THR A 103 -7.17 -22.41 -0.63
CA THR A 103 -8.54 -22.82 -1.03
C THR A 103 -9.60 -22.32 -0.07
N ASN A 104 -9.20 -21.79 1.09
CA ASN A 104 -10.10 -21.23 2.10
C ASN A 104 -10.50 -19.79 1.73
N LEU A 105 -11.69 -19.64 1.12
CA LEU A 105 -12.18 -18.35 0.61
C LEU A 105 -12.22 -17.23 1.68
N PRO A 106 -12.63 -17.46 2.94
CA PRO A 106 -12.51 -16.44 3.99
C PRO A 106 -11.09 -15.90 4.18
N ILE A 107 -10.06 -16.76 4.18
CA ILE A 107 -8.67 -16.34 4.29
C ILE A 107 -8.26 -15.54 3.05
N LEU A 108 -8.64 -15.99 1.85
CA LEU A 108 -8.38 -15.27 0.61
C LEU A 108 -9.02 -13.87 0.63
N SER A 109 -10.29 -13.76 1.04
CA SER A 109 -11.02 -12.49 1.13
C SER A 109 -10.31 -11.50 2.04
N LEU A 110 -9.92 -11.95 3.23
CA LEU A 110 -9.16 -11.12 4.17
C LEU A 110 -7.79 -10.74 3.62
N ALA A 111 -7.09 -11.65 2.94
CA ALA A 111 -5.80 -11.37 2.33
C ALA A 111 -5.92 -10.28 1.24
N LEU A 112 -6.90 -10.37 0.34
CA LEU A 112 -7.16 -9.37 -0.70
C LEU A 112 -7.45 -8.00 -0.08
N ARG A 113 -8.30 -7.96 0.94
CA ARG A 113 -8.64 -6.73 1.66
C ARG A 113 -7.45 -6.10 2.37
N VAL A 114 -6.58 -6.92 2.97
CA VAL A 114 -5.31 -6.44 3.53
C VAL A 114 -4.41 -5.88 2.42
N VAL A 115 -4.29 -6.54 1.26
CA VAL A 115 -3.50 -6.02 0.13
C VAL A 115 -4.02 -4.65 -0.34
N PHE A 116 -5.33 -4.48 -0.46
CA PHE A 116 -5.95 -3.20 -0.81
C PHE A 116 -5.67 -2.10 0.23
N ASN A 117 -5.83 -2.40 1.51
CA ASN A 117 -5.55 -1.43 2.57
C ASN A 117 -4.05 -1.09 2.71
N MET A 118 -3.19 -2.03 2.38
CA MET A 118 -1.75 -1.84 2.34
C MET A 118 -1.37 -0.86 1.22
N PHE A 119 -1.97 -1.00 0.04
CA PHE A 119 -1.86 -0.03 -1.03
C PHE A 119 -2.32 1.37 -0.59
N ASN A 120 -3.49 1.50 0.03
CA ASN A 120 -4.00 2.80 0.47
C ASN A 120 -3.13 3.48 1.54
N SER A 121 -2.45 2.68 2.36
CA SER A 121 -1.68 3.18 3.51
C SER A 121 -0.23 3.50 3.17
N VAL A 122 0.44 2.67 2.36
CA VAL A 122 1.91 2.73 2.17
C VAL A 122 2.37 2.54 0.71
N ARG A 123 1.51 2.74 -0.31
CA ARG A 123 1.84 2.51 -1.74
C ARG A 123 3.16 3.12 -2.23
N GLU A 124 3.58 4.27 -1.70
CA GLU A 124 4.82 4.95 -2.08
C GLU A 124 6.07 4.09 -1.84
N HIS A 125 5.96 3.09 -0.96
CA HIS A 125 7.03 2.16 -0.65
C HIS A 125 6.84 0.79 -1.31
N MET A 126 5.77 0.57 -2.08
CA MET A 126 5.36 -0.78 -2.48
C MET A 126 5.47 -1.09 -3.97
N LYS A 127 6.28 -0.35 -4.73
CA LYS A 127 6.37 -0.52 -6.20
C LYS A 127 6.55 -2.00 -6.61
N VAL A 128 7.55 -2.67 -6.05
CA VAL A 128 7.84 -4.08 -6.41
C VAL A 128 6.74 -5.03 -5.90
N GLN A 129 6.26 -4.83 -4.68
CA GLN A 129 5.25 -5.69 -4.07
C GLN A 129 3.91 -5.59 -4.81
N LEU A 130 3.49 -4.38 -5.22
CA LEU A 130 2.27 -4.16 -5.99
C LEU A 130 2.32 -4.89 -7.32
N GLU A 131 3.44 -4.80 -8.05
CA GLU A 131 3.64 -5.54 -9.29
C GLU A 131 3.47 -7.04 -9.08
N VAL A 132 4.09 -7.59 -8.03
CA VAL A 132 3.95 -9.01 -7.68
C VAL A 132 2.50 -9.35 -7.31
N PHE A 133 1.79 -8.51 -6.56
CA PHE A 133 0.39 -8.76 -6.20
C PHE A 133 -0.56 -8.70 -7.39
N PHE A 134 -0.41 -7.72 -8.28
CA PHE A 134 -1.23 -7.67 -9.49
C PHE A 134 -0.96 -8.89 -10.37
N ASN A 135 0.29 -9.21 -10.65
CA ASN A 135 0.64 -10.33 -11.51
C ASN A 135 0.26 -11.69 -10.90
N SER A 136 0.51 -11.90 -9.62
CA SER A 136 0.37 -13.23 -8.99
C SER A 136 -1.04 -13.51 -8.47
N ILE A 137 -1.87 -12.48 -8.26
CA ILE A 137 -3.20 -12.61 -7.67
C ILE A 137 -4.28 -12.20 -8.67
N HIS A 138 -4.19 -10.97 -9.19
CA HIS A 138 -5.29 -10.37 -9.94
C HIS A 138 -5.26 -10.72 -11.43
N LEU A 139 -4.07 -10.82 -12.02
CA LEU A 139 -3.86 -11.18 -13.42
C LEU A 139 -3.59 -12.68 -13.62
N ALA A 140 -3.33 -13.40 -12.53
CA ALA A 140 -3.13 -14.84 -12.56
C ALA A 140 -4.46 -15.55 -12.87
N GLU A 141 -4.42 -16.50 -13.80
CA GLU A 141 -5.57 -17.37 -14.04
C GLU A 141 -5.67 -18.45 -12.95
N SER A 142 -6.83 -18.52 -12.29
CA SER A 142 -7.17 -19.64 -11.39
C SER A 142 -8.16 -20.60 -12.07
N PRO A 143 -8.00 -21.92 -11.91
CA PRO A 143 -8.99 -22.88 -12.38
C PRO A 143 -10.26 -22.90 -11.50
N VAL A 144 -10.22 -22.27 -10.32
CA VAL A 144 -11.35 -22.19 -9.38
C VAL A 144 -12.14 -20.91 -9.64
N TYR A 145 -13.43 -21.06 -9.95
CA TYR A 145 -14.30 -19.94 -10.35
C TYR A 145 -14.41 -18.88 -9.25
N GLU A 146 -14.67 -19.29 -8.01
CA GLU A 146 -14.85 -18.42 -6.85
C GLU A 146 -13.59 -17.59 -6.57
N VAL A 147 -12.41 -18.18 -6.77
CA VAL A 147 -11.13 -17.47 -6.63
C VAL A 147 -10.96 -16.43 -7.73
N ARG A 148 -11.34 -16.74 -8.97
CA ARG A 148 -11.32 -15.77 -10.08
C ARG A 148 -12.28 -14.61 -9.83
N GLU A 149 -13.49 -14.91 -9.37
CA GLU A 149 -14.50 -13.91 -9.05
C GLU A 149 -14.00 -12.94 -7.97
N MET A 150 -13.50 -13.45 -6.86
CA MET A 150 -12.94 -12.63 -5.77
C MET A 150 -11.73 -11.80 -6.21
N ALA A 151 -10.84 -12.35 -7.04
CA ALA A 151 -9.69 -11.62 -7.58
C ALA A 151 -10.14 -10.47 -8.49
N LEU A 152 -11.18 -10.66 -9.31
CA LEU A 152 -11.74 -9.62 -10.16
C LEU A 152 -12.50 -8.56 -9.37
N GLU A 153 -13.25 -8.93 -8.32
CA GLU A 153 -13.88 -7.97 -7.41
C GLU A 153 -12.82 -7.07 -6.74
N SER A 154 -11.75 -7.68 -6.22
CA SER A 154 -10.61 -6.94 -5.65
C SER A 154 -9.94 -6.04 -6.69
N LEU A 155 -9.69 -6.55 -7.90
CA LEU A 155 -9.11 -5.75 -9.00
C LEU A 155 -9.99 -4.55 -9.36
N LEU A 156 -11.31 -4.73 -9.36
CA LEU A 156 -12.26 -3.65 -9.62
C LEU A 156 -12.19 -2.56 -8.54
N GLU A 157 -11.99 -2.91 -7.26
CA GLU A 157 -11.75 -1.92 -6.21
C GLU A 157 -10.50 -1.07 -6.50
N PHE A 158 -9.41 -1.69 -6.95
CA PHE A 158 -8.22 -0.97 -7.40
C PHE A 158 -8.51 -0.06 -8.61
N CYS A 159 -9.21 -0.56 -9.63
CA CYS A 159 -9.56 0.23 -10.83
C CYS A 159 -10.43 1.46 -10.51
N ARG A 160 -11.19 1.43 -9.42
CA ARG A 160 -12.00 2.56 -8.95
C ARG A 160 -11.18 3.63 -8.22
N GLU A 161 -9.94 3.34 -7.82
CA GLU A 161 -9.09 4.34 -7.16
C GLU A 161 -8.72 5.46 -8.16
N PRO A 162 -9.07 6.73 -7.89
CA PRO A 162 -9.04 7.79 -8.90
C PRO A 162 -7.68 8.15 -9.48
N GLN A 163 -6.56 7.77 -8.87
CA GLN A 163 -5.20 8.06 -9.38
C GLN A 163 -4.40 6.81 -9.71
N LEU A 164 -4.87 5.63 -9.29
CA LEU A 164 -4.07 4.42 -9.40
C LEU A 164 -3.76 4.06 -10.85
N MET A 165 -4.71 4.20 -11.78
CA MET A 165 -4.46 3.82 -13.17
C MET A 165 -3.39 4.70 -13.84
N VAL A 166 -3.36 5.99 -13.52
CA VAL A 166 -2.31 6.90 -13.99
C VAL A 166 -0.98 6.57 -13.34
N ASP A 167 -0.98 6.28 -12.03
CA ASP A 167 0.21 5.88 -11.29
C ASP A 167 0.79 4.57 -11.83
N ILE A 168 -0.04 3.57 -12.17
CA ILE A 168 0.44 2.31 -12.75
C ILE A 168 1.06 2.57 -14.12
N TYR A 169 0.37 3.29 -15.00
CA TYR A 169 0.89 3.59 -16.33
C TYR A 169 2.24 4.34 -16.27
N THR A 170 2.34 5.33 -15.38
CA THR A 170 3.55 6.15 -15.26
C THR A 170 4.71 5.40 -14.59
N ASN A 171 4.42 4.59 -13.57
CA ASN A 171 5.48 3.92 -12.79
C ASN A 171 5.94 2.59 -13.39
N TYR A 172 5.13 1.92 -14.21
CA TYR A 172 5.45 0.61 -14.77
C TYR A 172 5.61 0.68 -16.29
N ASP A 173 4.54 0.98 -17.03
CA ASP A 173 4.57 0.96 -18.51
C ASP A 173 5.49 2.02 -19.14
N CYS A 174 5.67 3.17 -18.48
CA CYS A 174 6.60 4.21 -18.94
C CYS A 174 8.05 4.00 -18.46
N ASP A 175 8.31 3.05 -17.58
CA ASP A 175 9.64 2.73 -17.08
C ASP A 175 10.21 1.53 -17.85
N VAL A 176 11.27 1.77 -18.63
CA VAL A 176 11.91 0.74 -19.46
C VAL A 176 12.48 -0.45 -18.67
N GLN A 177 12.60 -0.33 -17.35
CA GLN A 177 13.06 -1.40 -16.46
C GLN A 177 11.90 -2.18 -15.81
N CYS A 178 10.65 -1.81 -16.08
CA CYS A 178 9.46 -2.41 -15.50
C CYS A 178 8.60 -3.16 -16.53
N THR A 179 7.60 -3.90 -16.06
CA THR A 179 6.60 -4.55 -16.91
C THR A 179 5.51 -3.56 -17.36
N ASN A 180 4.77 -3.90 -18.41
CA ASN A 180 3.63 -3.12 -18.88
C ASN A 180 2.36 -3.49 -18.11
N LEU A 181 2.38 -3.23 -16.80
CA LEU A 181 1.34 -3.67 -15.88
C LEU A 181 -0.05 -3.10 -16.22
N PHE A 182 -0.13 -1.81 -16.61
CA PHE A 182 -1.38 -1.20 -17.02
C PHE A 182 -1.93 -1.85 -18.31
N GLU A 183 -1.06 -2.07 -19.30
CA GLU A 183 -1.42 -2.77 -20.54
C GLU A 183 -1.92 -4.19 -20.26
N ASP A 184 -1.23 -4.94 -19.40
CA ASP A 184 -1.58 -6.32 -19.05
C ASP A 184 -2.90 -6.40 -18.28
N MET A 185 -3.18 -5.45 -17.38
CA MET A 185 -4.50 -5.29 -16.75
C MET A 185 -5.61 -5.07 -17.79
N CYS A 186 -5.42 -4.13 -18.71
CA CYS A 186 -6.39 -3.82 -19.75
C CYS A 186 -6.64 -5.03 -20.67
N LYS A 187 -5.59 -5.74 -21.07
CA LYS A 187 -5.68 -6.97 -21.86
C LYS A 187 -6.44 -8.07 -21.13
N SER A 188 -6.13 -8.28 -19.85
CA SER A 188 -6.78 -9.30 -19.03
C SER A 188 -8.28 -9.03 -18.91
N LEU A 189 -8.66 -7.81 -18.52
CA LEU A 189 -10.07 -7.41 -18.42
C LEU A 189 -10.79 -7.54 -19.77
N SER A 190 -10.18 -7.05 -20.86
CA SER A 190 -10.76 -7.11 -22.22
C SER A 190 -10.98 -8.54 -22.72
N LYS A 191 -10.09 -9.48 -22.37
CA LYS A 191 -10.29 -10.90 -22.72
C LYS A 191 -11.49 -11.48 -21.96
N ASN A 192 -11.65 -11.11 -20.70
CA ASN A 192 -12.70 -11.63 -19.83
C ASN A 192 -14.08 -11.00 -20.08
N THR A 193 -14.20 -9.90 -20.83
CA THR A 193 -15.53 -9.32 -21.15
C THR A 193 -16.35 -10.15 -22.14
N PHE A 194 -15.71 -11.03 -22.91
CA PHE A 194 -16.40 -11.82 -23.94
C PHE A 194 -16.90 -13.14 -23.36
N PRO A 195 -18.21 -13.45 -23.46
CA PRO A 195 -18.76 -14.73 -23.00
C PRO A 195 -18.36 -15.86 -23.94
N THR A 196 -17.20 -16.47 -23.70
CA THR A 196 -16.68 -17.60 -24.50
C THR A 196 -17.50 -18.87 -24.36
N THR A 197 -18.24 -19.02 -23.25
CA THR A 197 -19.12 -20.17 -22.96
C THR A 197 -20.56 -19.98 -23.46
N GLY A 198 -20.85 -18.90 -24.18
CA GLY A 198 -22.17 -18.64 -24.79
C GLY A 198 -23.20 -17.98 -23.86
N SER A 199 -22.97 -17.93 -22.55
CA SER A 199 -23.76 -17.17 -21.58
C SER A 199 -22.92 -16.12 -20.86
N LEU A 200 -23.54 -14.97 -20.55
CA LEU A 200 -22.94 -13.95 -19.70
C LEU A 200 -22.88 -14.46 -18.25
N ASN A 201 -21.75 -14.24 -17.58
CA ASN A 201 -21.55 -14.55 -16.17
C ASN A 201 -20.97 -13.36 -15.39
N ALA A 202 -20.80 -13.52 -14.08
CA ALA A 202 -20.30 -12.45 -13.21
C ALA A 202 -18.88 -12.00 -13.59
N LEU A 203 -18.00 -12.91 -14.01
CA LEU A 203 -16.64 -12.57 -14.44
C LEU A 203 -16.65 -11.61 -15.64
N ASN A 204 -17.57 -11.82 -16.60
CA ASN A 204 -17.72 -10.94 -17.75
C ASN A 204 -18.16 -9.53 -17.33
N LEU A 205 -19.13 -9.45 -16.41
CA LEU A 205 -19.66 -8.19 -15.91
C LEU A 205 -18.63 -7.42 -15.09
N LEU A 206 -17.95 -8.10 -14.15
CA LEU A 206 -16.86 -7.51 -13.35
C LEU A 206 -15.73 -6.99 -14.23
N SER A 207 -15.38 -7.72 -15.28
CA SER A 207 -14.32 -7.30 -16.20
C SER A 207 -14.71 -6.07 -17.01
N LEU A 208 -15.98 -6.01 -17.47
CA LEU A 208 -16.50 -4.85 -18.20
C LEU A 208 -16.57 -3.64 -17.27
N GLU A 209 -17.03 -3.82 -16.04
CA GLU A 209 -17.06 -2.76 -15.04
C GLU A 209 -15.64 -2.29 -14.69
N GLY A 210 -14.67 -3.19 -14.64
CA GLY A 210 -13.25 -2.86 -14.47
C GLY A 210 -12.74 -1.93 -15.57
N LEU A 211 -13.01 -2.25 -16.84
CA LEU A 211 -12.64 -1.37 -17.96
C LEU A 211 -13.31 0.00 -17.88
N LEU A 212 -14.60 0.04 -17.54
CA LEU A 212 -15.33 1.29 -17.37
C LEU A 212 -14.76 2.13 -16.20
N ALA A 213 -14.39 1.47 -15.09
CA ALA A 213 -13.74 2.11 -13.96
C ALA A 213 -12.38 2.71 -14.34
N ILE A 214 -11.58 2.00 -15.14
CA ILE A 214 -10.31 2.53 -15.68
C ILE A 214 -10.56 3.79 -16.51
N VAL A 215 -11.50 3.75 -17.45
CA VAL A 215 -11.83 4.91 -18.30
C VAL A 215 -12.33 6.09 -17.45
N ALA A 216 -13.19 5.83 -16.47
CA ALA A 216 -13.68 6.85 -15.55
C ALA A 216 -12.54 7.46 -14.71
N SER A 217 -11.61 6.64 -14.22
CA SER A 217 -10.43 7.07 -13.45
C SER A 217 -9.53 7.98 -14.29
N LEU A 218 -9.20 7.58 -15.52
CA LEU A 218 -8.41 8.38 -16.46
C LEU A 218 -9.10 9.70 -16.83
N SER A 219 -10.40 9.66 -17.14
CA SER A 219 -11.18 10.87 -17.42
C SER A 219 -11.16 11.85 -16.24
N SER A 220 -11.29 11.33 -15.01
CA SER A 220 -11.25 12.12 -13.78
C SER A 220 -9.87 12.72 -13.51
N ALA A 221 -8.79 12.02 -13.88
CA ALA A 221 -7.43 12.57 -13.81
C ALA A 221 -7.24 13.75 -14.77
N CYS A 222 -7.68 13.63 -16.03
CA CYS A 222 -7.60 14.72 -17.02
C CYS A 222 -8.38 15.99 -16.63
N HIS A 223 -9.48 15.85 -15.89
CA HIS A 223 -10.27 17.00 -15.41
C HIS A 223 -9.70 17.67 -14.16
N ARG A 224 -8.77 17.03 -13.44
CA ARG A 224 -8.07 17.63 -12.30
C ARG A 224 -6.93 18.52 -12.76
N ASP A 225 -6.18 18.06 -13.75
CA ASP A 225 -5.07 18.82 -14.37
C ASP A 225 -5.54 20.21 -14.88
N LYS A 226 -6.70 20.26 -15.52
CA LYS A 226 -7.31 21.51 -16.00
C LYS A 226 -7.75 22.50 -14.90
N ARG A 227 -7.95 22.03 -13.66
CA ARG A 227 -8.32 22.90 -12.52
C ARG A 227 -7.09 23.53 -11.88
N ASP A 228 -6.00 22.77 -11.76
CA ASP A 228 -4.75 23.29 -11.19
C ASP A 228 -4.07 24.33 -12.11
N ASP A 229 -4.20 24.19 -13.43
CA ASP A 229 -3.74 25.20 -14.40
C ASP A 229 -4.57 26.50 -14.38
N GLY A 230 -5.85 26.45 -13.97
CA GLY A 230 -6.76 27.60 -13.93
C GLY A 230 -6.50 28.56 -12.76
N ASP A 231 -6.00 28.03 -11.65
CA ASP A 231 -5.72 28.81 -10.43
C ASP A 231 -4.32 29.44 -10.44
N ALA A 232 -3.39 28.95 -11.28
CA ALA A 232 -2.06 29.53 -11.43
C ALA A 232 -2.03 30.90 -12.13
N PHE A 233 -3.10 31.28 -12.86
CA PHE A 233 -3.14 32.53 -13.63
C PHE A 233 -3.87 33.70 -12.94
N THR A 234 -4.53 33.51 -11.80
CA THR A 234 -5.31 34.58 -11.13
C THR A 234 -4.59 35.27 -9.96
N GLY A 235 -3.36 34.88 -9.62
CA GLY A 235 -2.60 35.41 -8.48
C GLY A 235 -1.78 36.69 -8.71
N GLY A 236 -1.78 37.28 -9.89
CA GLY A 236 -0.86 38.38 -10.23
C GLY A 236 -1.51 39.57 -10.93
N GLY A 237 -2.15 40.47 -10.19
CA GLY A 237 -2.50 41.79 -10.72
C GLY A 237 -3.62 42.49 -9.99
N GLY A 238 -3.28 43.46 -9.13
CA GLY A 238 -4.29 44.32 -8.51
C GLY A 238 -3.78 45.27 -7.44
N GLY A 239 -2.60 45.86 -7.63
CA GLY A 239 -2.22 47.05 -6.88
C GLY A 239 -2.85 48.30 -7.48
N GLY A 240 -3.47 49.12 -6.64
CA GLY A 240 -3.59 50.57 -6.83
C GLY A 240 -4.88 51.13 -7.43
N GLY A 241 -5.51 52.05 -6.70
CA GLY A 241 -6.20 53.20 -7.31
C GLY A 241 -7.58 53.57 -6.73
N GLY A 242 -7.58 54.54 -5.82
CA GLY A 242 -8.50 55.69 -5.84
C GLY A 242 -9.92 55.51 -5.27
N GLY A 243 -10.24 56.33 -4.25
CA GLY A 243 -11.57 56.54 -3.71
C GLY A 243 -11.52 57.16 -2.33
#